data_AF-A0A931XMG0-F1
#
_entry.id   AF-A0A931XMG0-F1
#
_cell.length_a   1.000
_cell.length_b   1.000
_cell.length_c   1.000
_cell.angle_alpha   90.00
_cell.angle_beta   90.00
_cell.angle_gamma   90.00
#
_symmetry.space_group_name_H-M   'P 1'
#
loop_
_entity.id
_entity.type
_entity.pdbx_description
1 polymer ?
#
loop_
_entity_poly.entity_id
_entity_poly.type
_entity_poly.pdbx_seq_one_letter_code
_entity_poly.pdbx_strand_id
1 'polypeptide(L)'
;MVEDKGRRWRLLAVLGVCAVGAILVVAKLFYVQVVRQDYYRDLALQEHWQKQVVPARRGTIRAADGQPLALSVGYETLYAVPQRIANAQAVAGRLAPVIGEAPALLAERLRAGGDQPVAIRSGL
;
A
#
# COMPACT_ATOMS: atom_id res chain seq x y z
N MET A 1 -2.04 1.61 68.02
CA MET A 1 -2.33 0.65 66.93
C MET A 1 -3.47 1.14 66.00
N VAL A 2 -3.57 2.45 65.70
CA VAL A 2 -4.67 3.04 64.90
C VAL A 2 -4.21 3.61 63.54
N GLU A 3 -2.90 3.80 63.34
CA GLU A 3 -2.31 4.41 62.14
C GLU A 3 -2.49 3.58 60.84
N ASP A 4 -2.78 2.28 60.96
CA ASP A 4 -2.88 1.38 59.81
C ASP A 4 -4.22 1.47 59.09
N LYS A 5 -5.29 1.89 59.78
CA LYS A 5 -6.66 1.81 59.24
C LYS A 5 -6.89 2.82 58.10
N GLY A 6 -6.32 4.02 58.23
CA GLY A 6 -6.36 5.06 57.19
C GLY A 6 -5.52 4.72 55.96
N ARG A 7 -4.33 4.12 56.14
CA ARG A 7 -3.46 3.69 55.03
C ARG A 7 -4.08 2.52 54.25
N ARG A 8 -4.65 1.53 54.95
CA ARG A 8 -5.33 0.38 54.34
C ARG A 8 -6.59 0.79 53.56
N TRP A 9 -7.39 1.72 54.07
CA TRP A 9 -8.58 2.20 53.35
C TRP A 9 -8.24 2.96 52.08
N ARG A 10 -7.20 3.81 52.11
CA ARG A 10 -6.68 4.50 50.90
C ARG A 10 -6.14 3.50 49.87
N LEU A 11 -5.40 2.49 50.30
CA LEU A 11 -4.90 1.43 49.42
C LEU A 11 -6.05 0.62 48.81
N LEU A 12 -7.05 0.26 49.60
CA LEU A 12 -8.24 -0.45 49.10
C LEU A 12 -9.07 0.40 48.13
N ALA A 13 -9.18 1.71 48.37
CA ALA A 13 -9.84 2.62 47.44
C ALA A 13 -9.09 2.72 46.10
N VAL A 14 -7.76 2.86 46.13
CA VAL A 14 -6.93 2.87 44.90
C VAL A 14 -7.02 1.54 44.18
N LEU A 15 -6.94 0.41 44.89
CA LEU A 15 -7.08 -0.92 44.30
C LEU A 15 -8.47 -1.11 43.67
N GLY A 16 -9.53 -0.62 44.33
CA GLY A 16 -10.89 -0.65 43.80
C GLY A 16 -11.02 0.14 42.49
N VAL A 17 -10.46 1.36 42.44
CA VAL A 17 -10.45 2.18 41.22
C VAL A 17 -9.66 1.49 40.10
N CYS A 18 -8.48 0.94 40.40
CA CYS A 18 -7.69 0.18 39.42
C CYS A 18 -8.43 -1.07 38.92
N ALA A 19 -9.11 -1.81 39.81
CA ALA A 19 -9.88 -2.99 39.45
C ALA A 19 -11.07 -2.64 38.54
N VAL A 20 -11.81 -1.57 38.85
CA VAL A 20 -12.90 -1.08 37.98
C VAL A 20 -12.35 -0.65 36.63
N GLY A 21 -11.22 0.07 36.59
CA GLY A 21 -10.56 0.44 35.34
C GLY A 21 -10.16 -0.77 34.51
N ALA A 22 -9.58 -1.80 35.13
CA ALA A 22 -9.22 -3.04 34.45
C ALA A 22 -10.45 -3.76 33.87
N ILE A 23 -11.55 -3.84 34.63
CA ILE A 23 -12.81 -4.45 34.17
C ILE A 23 -13.36 -3.69 32.96
N LEU A 24 -13.33 -2.36 32.96
CA LEU A 24 -13.78 -1.56 31.82
C LEU A 24 -12.95 -1.82 30.56
N VAL A 25 -11.63 -1.97 30.69
CA VAL A 25 -10.75 -2.31 29.58
C VAL A 25 -11.07 -3.70 29.03
N VAL A 26 -11.25 -4.70 29.89
CA VAL A 26 -11.61 -6.06 29.47
C VAL A 26 -12.98 -6.10 28.79
N ALA A 27 -13.98 -5.40 29.35
CA ALA A 27 -15.31 -5.30 28.73
C ALA A 27 -15.24 -4.62 27.35
N LYS A 28 -14.44 -3.56 27.21
CA LYS A 28 -14.23 -2.89 25.91
C LYS A 28 -13.54 -3.81 24.91
N LEU A 29 -12.55 -4.59 25.36
CA LEU A 29 -11.85 -5.58 24.53
C LEU A 29 -12.80 -6.67 24.06
N PHE A 30 -13.62 -7.23 24.96
CA PHE A 30 -14.63 -8.24 24.65
C PHE A 30 -15.66 -7.70 23.64
N TYR A 31 -16.11 -6.45 23.80
CA TYR A 31 -17.01 -5.82 22.84
C TYR A 31 -16.40 -5.75 21.43
N VAL A 32 -15.13 -5.33 21.32
CA VAL A 32 -14.44 -5.26 20.01
C VAL A 32 -14.23 -6.65 19.44
N GLN A 33 -13.85 -7.63 20.26
CA GLN A 33 -13.54 -8.98 19.82
C GLN A 33 -14.78 -9.82 19.47
N VAL A 34 -15.92 -9.63 20.15
CA VAL A 34 -17.13 -10.46 19.99
C VAL A 34 -18.19 -9.77 19.13
N VAL A 35 -18.48 -8.49 19.37
CA VAL A 35 -19.55 -7.78 18.65
C VAL A 35 -19.09 -7.28 17.27
N ARG A 36 -17.82 -6.87 17.16
CA ARG A 36 -17.25 -6.39 15.88
C ARG A 36 -16.37 -7.42 15.18
N GLN A 37 -16.38 -8.68 15.63
CA GLN A 37 -15.54 -9.72 15.06
C GLN A 37 -15.73 -9.84 13.55
N ASP A 38 -16.98 -9.88 13.11
CA ASP A 38 -17.33 -10.15 11.72
C ASP A 38 -16.94 -8.96 10.83
N TYR A 39 -17.17 -7.73 11.29
CA TYR A 39 -16.74 -6.51 10.59
C TYR A 39 -15.22 -6.45 10.38
N TYR A 40 -14.43 -6.75 11.41
CA TYR A 40 -12.96 -6.74 11.29
C TYR A 40 -12.41 -7.96 10.54
N ARG A 41 -13.08 -9.11 10.60
CA ARG A 41 -12.74 -10.29 9.80
C ARG A 41 -13.00 -10.06 8.32
N ASP A 42 -14.14 -9.47 7.96
CA ASP A 42 -14.48 -9.15 6.58
C ASP A 42 -13.53 -8.09 5.99
N LEU A 43 -13.20 -7.07 6.78
CA LEU A 43 -12.21 -6.06 6.36
C LEU A 43 -10.82 -6.68 6.16
N ALA A 44 -10.39 -7.57 7.06
CA ALA A 44 -9.13 -8.29 6.91
C ALA A 44 -9.13 -9.22 5.68
N LEU A 45 -10.26 -9.87 5.38
CA LEU A 45 -10.41 -10.70 4.18
C LEU A 45 -10.36 -9.85 2.89
N GLN A 46 -10.96 -8.66 2.89
CA GLN A 46 -10.91 -7.76 1.74
C GLN A 46 -9.48 -7.26 1.46
N GLU A 47 -8.71 -6.95 2.49
CA GLU A 47 -7.33 -6.49 2.35
C GLU A 47 -6.34 -7.64 2.04
N HIS A 48 -6.58 -8.84 2.58
CA HIS A 48 -5.66 -9.96 2.38
C HIS A 48 -5.81 -10.63 1.00
N TRP A 49 -7.01 -10.55 0.40
CA TRP A 49 -7.29 -11.15 -0.90
C TRP A 49 -7.30 -10.07 -2.00
N GLN A 50 -6.13 -9.47 -2.26
CA GLN A 50 -5.94 -8.83 -3.55
C GLN A 50 -5.97 -9.93 -4.62
N LYS A 51 -7.11 -10.08 -5.31
CA LYS A 51 -7.24 -10.95 -6.48
C LYS A 51 -6.32 -10.43 -7.59
N GLN A 52 -5.06 -10.82 -7.54
CA GLN A 52 -4.14 -10.59 -8.63
C GLN A 52 -4.51 -11.58 -9.73
N VAL A 53 -5.31 -11.10 -10.69
CA VAL A 53 -5.63 -11.86 -11.90
C VAL A 53 -4.31 -12.09 -12.63
N VAL A 54 -3.82 -13.33 -12.64
CA VAL A 54 -2.69 -13.70 -13.48
C VAL A 54 -3.23 -13.80 -14.91
N PRO A 55 -2.88 -12.86 -15.81
CA PRO A 55 -3.37 -12.93 -17.17
C PRO A 55 -2.82 -14.21 -17.80
N ALA A 56 -3.72 -15.04 -18.35
CA ALA A 56 -3.31 -16.19 -19.13
C ALA A 56 -2.48 -15.71 -20.33
N ARG A 57 -1.29 -16.30 -20.54
CA ARG A 57 -0.42 -15.94 -21.66
C ARG A 57 -1.16 -16.26 -22.97
N ARG A 58 -1.31 -15.26 -23.85
CA ARG A 58 -1.98 -15.44 -25.15
C ARG A 58 -1.21 -16.50 -25.95
N GLY A 59 -1.96 -17.40 -26.59
CA GLY A 59 -1.39 -18.40 -27.49
C GLY A 59 -0.67 -17.75 -28.67
N THR A 60 0.43 -18.36 -29.11
CA THR A 60 1.17 -17.96 -30.30
C THR A 60 0.38 -18.32 -31.55
N ILE A 61 0.14 -17.36 -32.44
CA ILE A 61 -0.44 -17.64 -33.76
C ILE A 61 0.70 -18.10 -34.68
N ARG A 62 0.58 -19.30 -35.24
CA ARG A 62 1.54 -19.86 -36.19
C ARG A 62 0.95 -19.87 -37.60
N ALA A 63 1.75 -19.55 -38.59
CA ALA A 63 1.44 -19.77 -39.99
C ALA A 63 1.51 -21.28 -40.32
N ALA A 64 0.99 -21.68 -41.47
CA ALA A 64 0.96 -23.09 -41.92
C ALA A 64 2.36 -23.72 -42.08
N ASP A 65 3.39 -22.88 -42.26
CA ASP A 65 4.81 -23.24 -42.30
C ASP A 65 5.46 -23.39 -40.90
N GLY A 66 4.67 -23.18 -39.83
CA GLY A 66 5.12 -23.25 -38.45
C GLY A 66 5.78 -21.98 -37.92
N GLN A 67 5.92 -20.91 -38.73
CA GLN A 67 6.51 -19.65 -38.30
C GLN A 67 5.55 -18.84 -37.42
N PRO A 68 6.03 -18.23 -36.32
CA PRO A 68 5.19 -17.42 -35.45
C PRO A 68 4.88 -16.05 -36.09
N LEU A 69 3.59 -15.72 -36.22
CA LEU A 69 3.11 -14.41 -36.72
C LEU A 69 2.83 -13.41 -35.60
N ALA A 70 2.45 -13.89 -34.41
CA ALA A 70 2.20 -13.04 -33.25
C ALA A 70 2.61 -13.76 -31.96
N LEU A 71 3.49 -13.11 -31.18
CA LEU A 71 4.07 -13.61 -29.94
C LEU A 71 3.76 -12.64 -28.80
N SER A 72 3.51 -13.16 -27.60
CA SER A 72 3.46 -12.36 -26.38
C SER A 72 4.83 -12.36 -25.73
N VAL A 73 5.54 -11.24 -25.89
CA VAL A 73 6.80 -10.95 -25.19
C VAL A 73 6.53 -10.06 -23.98
N GLY A 74 7.28 -10.28 -22.90
CA GLY A 74 7.28 -9.34 -21.78
C GLY A 74 8.03 -8.08 -22.21
N TYR A 75 7.47 -6.91 -21.90
CA TYR A 75 8.11 -5.64 -22.15
C TYR A 75 8.42 -4.98 -20.82
N GLU A 76 9.64 -4.44 -20.69
CA GLU A 76 9.95 -3.57 -19.57
C GLU A 76 9.41 -2.17 -19.85
N THR A 77 8.73 -1.60 -18.86
CA THR A 77 8.12 -0.25 -18.96
C THR A 77 8.68 0.60 -17.83
N LEU A 78 9.25 1.75 -18.19
CA LEU A 78 9.76 2.73 -17.21
C LEU A 78 8.68 3.78 -16.94
N TYR A 79 8.31 3.94 -15.67
CA TYR A 79 7.36 4.96 -15.22
C TYR A 79 8.00 5.88 -14.18
N ALA A 80 7.59 7.15 -14.16
CA ALA A 80 7.94 8.11 -13.12
C ALA A 80 6.73 8.49 -12.29
N VAL A 81 6.96 8.76 -11.00
CA VAL A 81 5.99 9.34 -10.08
C VAL A 81 6.38 10.79 -9.81
N PRO A 82 5.71 11.76 -10.46
CA PRO A 82 6.08 13.18 -10.41
C PRO A 82 6.20 13.77 -9.01
N GLN A 83 5.32 13.37 -8.08
CA GLN A 83 5.33 13.87 -6.69
C GLN A 83 6.59 13.50 -5.91
N ARG A 84 7.32 12.45 -6.32
CA ARG A 84 8.58 12.04 -5.68
C ARG A 84 9.80 12.69 -6.34
N ILE A 85 9.61 13.53 -7.35
CA ILE A 85 10.66 14.17 -8.12
C ILE A 85 10.76 15.64 -7.70
N ALA A 86 11.80 15.97 -6.93
CA ALA A 86 12.02 17.34 -6.47
C ALA A 86 12.30 18.33 -7.62
N ASN A 87 13.04 17.90 -8.65
CA ASN A 87 13.45 18.75 -9.78
C ASN A 87 13.22 18.04 -11.12
N ALA A 88 12.05 18.22 -11.72
CA ALA A 88 11.69 17.61 -13.00
C ALA A 88 12.68 17.93 -14.13
N GLN A 89 13.23 19.16 -14.16
CA GLN A 89 14.23 19.60 -15.15
C GLN A 89 15.54 18.82 -15.06
N ALA A 90 16.08 18.70 -13.85
CA ALA A 90 17.36 18.03 -13.62
C ALA A 90 17.25 16.53 -13.89
N VAL A 91 16.11 15.94 -13.52
CA VAL A 91 15.80 14.53 -13.74
C VAL A 91 15.59 14.27 -15.24
N ALA A 92 14.78 15.09 -15.92
CA ALA A 92 14.59 14.97 -17.37
C ALA A 92 15.91 15.14 -18.14
N GLY A 93 16.77 16.09 -17.76
CA GLY A 93 18.07 16.29 -18.41
C GLY A 93 19.03 15.09 -18.29
N ARG A 94 18.92 14.30 -17.22
CA ARG A 94 19.72 13.07 -17.03
C ARG A 94 19.10 11.84 -17.69
N LEU A 95 17.78 11.73 -17.68
CA LEU A 95 17.05 10.57 -18.22
C LEU A 95 16.83 10.65 -19.74
N ALA A 96 16.61 11.86 -20.28
CA ALA A 96 16.43 12.11 -21.71
C ALA A 96 17.51 11.46 -22.61
N PRO A 97 18.82 11.63 -22.35
CA PRO A 97 19.85 11.02 -23.20
C PRO A 97 19.92 9.49 -23.08
N VAL A 98 19.54 8.92 -21.92
CA VAL A 98 19.55 7.46 -21.69
C VAL A 98 18.36 6.80 -22.40
N ILE A 99 17.22 7.51 -22.46
CA ILE A 99 15.97 6.99 -23.00
C ILE A 99 15.77 7.36 -24.48
N GLY A 100 16.52 8.37 -24.97
CA GLY A 100 16.45 8.84 -26.35
C GLY A 100 15.28 9.77 -26.64
N GLU A 101 14.68 10.39 -25.62
CA GLU A 101 13.61 11.40 -25.77
C GLU A 101 14.13 12.83 -25.58
N ALA A 102 13.40 13.82 -26.09
CA ALA A 102 13.76 15.23 -25.91
C ALA A 102 13.57 15.66 -24.44
N PRO A 103 14.56 16.30 -23.80
CA PRO A 103 14.50 16.69 -22.39
C PRO A 103 13.38 17.69 -22.08
N ALA A 104 13.04 18.56 -23.04
CA ALA A 104 11.95 19.52 -22.88
C ALA A 104 10.59 18.83 -22.77
N LEU A 105 10.33 17.85 -23.66
CA LEU A 105 9.08 17.10 -23.70
C LEU A 105 8.92 16.19 -22.47
N LEU A 106 10.03 15.57 -22.03
CA LEU A 106 10.03 14.76 -20.82
C LEU A 106 9.78 15.60 -19.57
N ALA A 107 10.39 16.78 -19.47
CA ALA A 107 10.19 17.66 -18.35
C ALA A 107 8.76 18.24 -18.29
N GLU A 108 8.13 18.46 -19.44
CA GLU A 108 6.72 18.82 -19.53
C GLU A 108 5.82 17.68 -19.06
N ARG A 109 6.05 16.45 -19.54
CA ARG A 109 5.34 15.24 -19.11
C ARG A 109 5.45 14.99 -17.61
N LEU A 110 6.64 15.16 -17.04
CA LEU A 110 6.89 15.03 -15.60
C LEU A 110 6.26 16.15 -14.76
N ARG A 111 5.95 17.31 -15.35
CA ARG A 111 5.25 18.41 -14.68
C ARG A 111 3.73 18.32 -14.81
N ALA A 112 3.25 17.83 -15.96
CA ALA A 112 1.84 17.66 -16.26
C ALA A 112 1.25 16.41 -15.57
N GLY A 113 2.07 15.40 -15.31
CA GLY A 113 1.70 14.27 -14.47
C GLY A 113 1.51 14.73 -13.02
N GLY A 114 0.26 14.75 -12.56
CA GLY A 114 -0.06 14.98 -11.15
C GLY A 114 0.10 13.69 -10.34
N ASP A 115 -1.03 13.04 -10.05
CA ASP A 115 -1.11 11.83 -9.23
C ASP A 115 -0.88 10.52 -10.01
N GLN A 116 -0.96 10.58 -11.35
CA GLN A 116 -0.83 9.40 -12.20
C GLN A 116 0.63 9.17 -12.62
N PRO A 117 1.13 7.92 -12.55
CA PRO A 117 2.47 7.58 -13.03
C PRO A 117 2.56 7.83 -14.54
N VAL A 118 3.55 8.62 -14.94
CA VAL A 118 3.77 8.96 -16.35
C VAL A 118 4.71 7.93 -16.95
N ALA A 119 4.25 7.22 -17.97
CA ALA A 119 5.08 6.30 -18.74
C ALA A 119 6.13 7.11 -19.54
N ILE A 120 7.40 6.84 -19.26
CA ILE A 120 8.51 7.51 -19.95
C ILE A 120 8.83 6.76 -21.25
N ARG A 121 8.83 5.42 -21.21
CA ARG A 121 8.98 4.58 -22.40
C ARG A 121 8.39 3.20 -22.15
N SER A 122 7.71 2.67 -23.16
CA SER A 122 7.25 1.28 -23.22
C SER A 122 8.06 0.54 -24.28
N GLY A 123 8.65 -0.60 -23.91
CA GLY A 123 9.43 -1.43 -24.83
C GLY A 123 10.94 -1.20 -24.78
N LEU A 124 11.55 -1.58 -23.66
CA LEU A 124 12.91 -2.13 -23.67
C LEU A 124 12.86 -3.64 -23.92
#